data_AF-A0A940KRB4-F1
#
_entry.id   AF-A0A940KRB4-F1
#
_cell.length_a   1.000
_cell.length_b   1.000
_cell.length_c   1.000
_cell.angle_alpha   90.00
_cell.angle_beta   90.00
_cell.angle_gamma   90.00
#
_symmetry.space_group_name_H-M   'P 1'
#
loop_
_entity.id
_entity.type
_entity.pdbx_description
1 polymer ?
#
loop_
_entity_poly.entity_id
_entity_poly.type
_entity_poly.pdbx_seq_one_letter_code
_entity_poly.pdbx_strand_id
1 'polypeptide(L)'
;EKAILEYKKFMYLATVSDSMVSPSPVIDTVWHQHLIFTQSYSQFCNTTGKFIQHVPSTHNKEDYKKFRQAKEHTIELYKKNFGNIPADIWEAESMYDTV
;
A
#
# COMPACT_ATOMS: atom_id res chain seq x y z
N GLU A 1 -6.67 -5.18 14.35
CA GLU A 1 -7.54 -5.82 13.34
C GLU A 1 -7.84 -4.93 12.13
N LYS A 2 -8.33 -3.69 12.30
CA LYS A 2 -8.61 -2.77 11.17
C LYS A 2 -7.45 -2.58 10.19
N ALA A 3 -6.23 -2.32 10.68
CA ALA A 3 -5.05 -2.15 9.82
C ALA A 3 -4.74 -3.38 8.95
N ILE A 4 -4.96 -4.60 9.46
CA ILE A 4 -4.76 -5.84 8.70
C ILE A 4 -5.82 -5.99 7.60
N LEU A 5 -7.06 -5.58 7.88
CA LEU A 5 -8.12 -5.58 6.86
C LEU A 5 -7.79 -4.60 5.73
N GLU A 6 -7.38 -3.38 6.07
CA GLU A 6 -7.00 -2.36 5.09
C GLU A 6 -5.75 -2.76 4.30
N TYR A 7 -4.78 -3.42 4.94
CA TYR A 7 -3.65 -4.05 4.26
C TYR A 7 -4.11 -5.08 3.21
N LYS A 8 -5.04 -5.98 3.55
CA LYS A 8 -5.57 -6.95 2.58
C LYS A 8 -6.25 -6.27 1.39
N LYS A 9 -7.02 -5.20 1.65
CA LYS A 9 -7.64 -4.39 0.59
C LYS A 9 -6.58 -3.74 -0.30
N PHE A 10 -5.55 -3.14 0.29
CA PHE A 10 -4.44 -2.57 -0.46
C PHE A 10 -3.73 -3.62 -1.32
N MET A 11 -3.42 -4.80 -0.78
CA MET A 11 -2.80 -5.88 -1.55
C MET A 11 -3.69 -6.34 -2.71
N TYR A 12 -5.00 -6.40 -2.52
CA TYR A 12 -5.94 -6.65 -3.62
C TYR A 12 -5.81 -5.59 -4.72
N LEU A 13 -5.77 -4.29 -4.37
CA LEU A 13 -5.58 -3.21 -5.35
C LEU A 13 -4.26 -3.35 -6.10
N ALA A 14 -3.17 -3.69 -5.39
CA ALA A 14 -1.86 -3.95 -5.99
C ALA A 14 -1.87 -5.16 -6.94
N THR A 15 -2.68 -6.18 -6.64
CA THR A 15 -2.89 -7.34 -7.51
C THR A 15 -3.62 -6.95 -8.80
N VAL A 16 -4.76 -6.25 -8.69
CA VAL A 16 -5.65 -5.99 -9.84
C VAL A 16 -5.28 -4.75 -10.67
N SER A 17 -4.39 -3.89 -10.18
CA SER A 17 -3.94 -2.71 -10.93
C SER A 17 -2.73 -3.00 -11.81
N ASP A 18 -2.76 -2.49 -13.03
CA ASP A 18 -1.61 -2.45 -13.95
C ASP A 18 -0.68 -1.24 -13.68
N SER A 19 -1.12 -0.30 -12.83
CA SER A 19 -0.39 0.90 -12.45
C SER A 19 0.09 0.82 -11.00
N MET A 20 1.11 1.61 -10.67
CA MET A 20 1.63 1.69 -9.31
C MET A 20 0.57 2.19 -8.33
N VAL A 21 0.45 1.51 -7.20
CA VAL A 21 -0.35 1.93 -6.04
C VAL A 21 0.59 2.26 -4.87
N SER A 22 0.13 3.13 -3.96
CA SER A 22 0.87 3.58 -2.80
C SER A 22 0.00 3.44 -1.55
N PRO A 23 0.47 2.72 -0.52
CA PRO A 23 -0.27 2.55 0.73
C PRO A 23 -0.22 3.82 1.60
N SER A 24 -1.06 3.87 2.64
CA SER A 24 -0.85 4.81 3.74
C SER A 24 0.30 4.36 4.66
N PRO A 25 0.86 5.23 5.52
CA PRO A 25 1.95 4.86 6.43
C PRO A 25 1.62 3.66 7.35
N VAL A 26 0.37 3.59 7.83
CA VAL A 26 -0.08 2.47 8.69
C VAL A 26 -0.10 1.15 7.91
N ILE A 27 -0.60 1.18 6.67
CA ILE A 27 -0.66 -0.02 5.82
C ILE A 27 0.74 -0.44 5.40
N ASP A 28 1.61 0.52 5.08
CA ASP A 28 3.00 0.28 4.71
C ASP A 28 3.79 -0.40 5.84
N THR A 29 3.54 0.00 7.09
CA THR A 29 4.12 -0.67 8.27
C THR A 29 3.70 -2.14 8.34
N VAL A 30 2.43 -2.45 8.11
CA VAL A 30 1.95 -3.85 8.09
C VAL A 30 2.58 -4.62 6.92
N TRP A 31 2.70 -3.99 5.76
CA TRP A 31 3.31 -4.62 4.58
C TRP A 31 4.79 -4.94 4.83
N HIS A 32 5.55 -4.01 5.39
CA HIS A 32 6.94 -4.23 5.78
C HIS A 32 7.09 -5.42 6.72
N GLN A 33 6.21 -5.57 7.72
CA GLN A 33 6.23 -6.73 8.59
C GLN A 33 5.97 -8.03 7.81
N HIS A 34 5.01 -8.05 6.87
CA HIS A 34 4.76 -9.24 6.06
C HIS A 34 5.95 -9.58 5.13
N LEU A 35 6.64 -8.59 4.57
CA LEU A 35 7.83 -8.80 3.73
C LEU A 35 8.96 -9.56 4.46
N ILE A 36 9.10 -9.36 5.77
CA ILE A 36 10.11 -10.04 6.60
C ILE A 36 9.82 -11.55 6.71
N PHE A 37 8.55 -11.94 6.76
CA PHE A 37 8.14 -13.35 6.79
C PHE A 37 8.07 -13.94 5.37
N THR A 38 9.23 -14.11 4.75
CA THR A 38 9.39 -14.43 3.32
C THR A 38 8.59 -15.64 2.84
N GLN A 39 8.48 -16.71 3.64
CA GLN A 39 7.67 -17.88 3.28
C GLN A 39 6.16 -17.54 3.20
N SER A 40 5.65 -16.82 4.20
CA SER A 40 4.26 -16.34 4.22
C SER A 40 4.00 -15.40 3.04
N TYR A 41 4.92 -14.45 2.80
CA TYR A 41 4.77 -13.49 1.70
C TYR A 41 4.78 -14.16 0.33
N SER A 42 5.68 -15.12 0.12
CA SER A 42 5.75 -15.90 -1.12
C SER A 42 4.48 -16.70 -1.35
N GLN A 43 3.96 -17.38 -0.32
CA GLN A 43 2.70 -18.11 -0.41
C GLN A 43 1.52 -17.19 -0.72
N PHE A 44 1.48 -16.00 -0.10
CA PHE A 44 0.47 -14.99 -0.38
C PHE A 44 0.51 -14.55 -1.85
N CYS A 45 1.70 -14.20 -2.37
CA CYS A 45 1.88 -13.80 -3.77
C CYS A 45 1.49 -14.92 -4.76
N ASN A 46 1.79 -16.18 -4.42
CA ASN A 46 1.38 -17.32 -5.23
C ASN A 46 -0.15 -17.47 -5.24
N THR A 47 -0.80 -17.23 -4.10
CA THR A 47 -2.27 -17.31 -3.97
C THR A 47 -2.96 -16.21 -4.77
N THR A 48 -2.39 -14.99 -4.78
CA THR A 48 -2.93 -13.87 -5.56
C THR A 48 -2.52 -13.90 -7.04
N GLY A 49 -1.62 -14.81 -7.43
CA GLY A 49 -1.11 -14.93 -8.79
C GLY A 49 -0.17 -13.80 -9.23
N LYS A 50 0.28 -12.94 -8.31
CA LYS A 50 1.15 -11.80 -8.61
C LYS A 50 2.15 -11.56 -7.48
N PHE A 51 3.42 -11.51 -7.82
CA PHE A 51 4.46 -11.07 -6.90
C PHE A 51 4.46 -9.54 -6.81
N ILE A 52 4.01 -8.99 -5.68
CA ILE A 52 3.98 -7.54 -5.48
C ILE A 52 5.36 -7.09 -5.01
N GLN A 53 6.05 -6.30 -5.82
CA GLN A 53 7.35 -5.73 -5.44
C GLN A 53 7.14 -4.48 -4.60
N HIS A 54 7.88 -4.38 -3.49
CA HIS A 54 7.97 -3.14 -2.72
C HIS A 54 9.03 -2.22 -3.36
N VAL A 55 8.69 -0.95 -3.51
CA VAL A 55 9.60 0.08 -4.03
C VAL A 55 9.75 1.14 -2.94
N PRO A 56 10.92 1.22 -2.27
CA PRO A 56 11.15 2.21 -1.22
C PRO A 56 11.02 3.63 -1.76
N SER A 57 10.39 4.51 -0.99
CA SER A 57 10.44 5.94 -1.27
C SER A 57 11.85 6.45 -0.96
N THR A 58 12.56 6.97 -1.96
CA THR A 58 13.81 7.70 -1.71
C THR A 58 13.52 9.18 -1.56
N HIS A 59 14.43 9.94 -0.94
CA HIS A 59 14.32 11.40 -0.84
C HIS A 59 14.58 12.15 -2.17
N ASN A 60 14.50 11.46 -3.32
CA ASN A 60 14.62 12.08 -4.63
C ASN A 60 13.33 12.85 -5.00
N LYS A 61 13.48 14.04 -5.59
CA LYS A 61 12.35 14.86 -6.05
C LYS A 61 11.52 14.20 -7.15
N GLU A 62 12.15 13.41 -8.03
CA GLU A 62 11.42 12.71 -9.11
C GLU A 62 10.49 11.62 -8.55
N ASP A 63 10.97 10.93 -7.51
CA ASP A 63 10.20 9.91 -6.79
C ASP A 63 8.97 10.51 -6.12
N TYR A 64 9.08 11.72 -5.58
CA TYR A 64 7.95 12.39 -4.91
C TYR A 64 6.73 12.57 -5.83
N LYS A 65 6.92 12.97 -7.09
CA LYS A 65 5.81 13.13 -8.05
C LYS A 65 5.16 11.78 -8.37
N LYS A 66 5.98 10.75 -8.59
CA LYS A 66 5.53 9.38 -8.88
C LYS A 66 4.71 8.80 -7.73
N PHE A 67 5.18 8.92 -6.50
CA PHE A 67 4.46 8.41 -5.32
C PHE A 67 3.18 9.20 -5.03
N ARG A 68 3.17 10.53 -5.27
CA ARG A 68 1.93 11.33 -5.19
C ARG A 68 0.87 10.81 -6.17
N GLN A 69 1.25 10.61 -7.43
CA GLN A 69 0.33 10.07 -8.45
C GLN A 69 -0.16 8.66 -8.09
N ALA A 70 0.72 7.80 -7.57
CA ALA A 70 0.34 6.48 -7.11
C ALA A 70 -0.64 6.53 -5.92
N LYS A 71 -0.47 7.48 -4.99
CA LYS A 71 -1.41 7.69 -3.86
C LYS A 71 -2.79 8.12 -4.35
N GLU A 72 -2.86 9.09 -5.26
CA GLU A 72 -4.12 9.55 -5.87
C GLU A 72 -4.84 8.39 -6.58
N HIS A 73 -4.12 7.66 -7.43
CA HIS A 73 -4.63 6.46 -8.11
C HIS A 73 -5.12 5.39 -7.14
N THR A 74 -4.43 5.17 -6.02
CA THR A 74 -4.84 4.20 -5.00
C THR A 74 -6.15 4.58 -4.34
N ILE A 75 -6.34 5.87 -4.04
CA ILE A 75 -7.57 6.41 -3.45
C ILE A 75 -8.76 6.21 -4.41
N GLU A 76 -8.56 6.49 -5.70
CA GLU A 76 -9.60 6.28 -6.73
C GLU A 76 -9.98 4.80 -6.85
N LEU A 77 -8.98 3.92 -6.96
CA LEU A 77 -9.20 2.48 -7.03
C LEU A 77 -9.87 1.94 -5.78
N TYR A 78 -9.45 2.40 -4.60
CA TYR A 78 -10.06 1.98 -3.35
C TYR A 78 -11.55 2.36 -3.34
N LYS A 79 -11.88 3.62 -3.65
CA LYS A 79 -13.27 4.09 -3.68
C LYS A 79 -14.13 3.28 -4.64
N LYS A 80 -13.58 2.96 -5.81
CA LYS A 80 -14.26 2.14 -6.82
C LYS A 80 -14.56 0.71 -6.35
N ASN A 81 -13.68 0.09 -5.57
CA ASN A 81 -13.81 -1.31 -5.17
C ASN A 81 -14.49 -1.50 -3.80
N PHE A 82 -14.29 -0.57 -2.86
CA PHE A 82 -14.65 -0.74 -1.46
C PHE A 82 -15.48 0.42 -0.88
N GLY A 83 -15.67 1.51 -1.64
CA GLY A 83 -16.41 2.68 -1.19
C GLY A 83 -15.62 3.57 -0.23
N ASN A 84 -16.17 3.85 0.95
CA ASN A 84 -15.61 4.86 1.84
C ASN A 84 -14.26 4.43 2.44
N ILE A 85 -13.32 5.39 2.45
CA ILE A 85 -11.98 5.20 3.00
C ILE A 85 -11.99 5.53 4.50
N PRO A 86 -11.51 4.62 5.37
CA PRO A 86 -11.37 4.92 6.79
C PRO A 86 -10.18 5.86 7.05
N ALA A 87 -10.48 7.10 7.43
CA ALA A 87 -9.49 8.15 7.65
C ALA A 87 -8.46 7.79 8.74
N ASP A 88 -8.88 7.05 9.78
CA ASP A 88 -8.01 6.58 10.87
C ASP A 88 -6.86 5.67 10.39
N ILE A 89 -6.98 5.06 9.21
CA ILE A 89 -5.95 4.21 8.62
C ILE A 89 -5.26 4.88 7.43
N TRP A 90 -6.01 5.61 6.60
CA TRP A 90 -5.50 6.12 5.32
C TRP A 90 -4.97 7.55 5.37
N GLU A 91 -5.40 8.35 6.35
CA GLU A 91 -4.97 9.74 6.55
C GLU A 91 -4.06 9.90 7.77
N ALA A 92 -3.73 8.81 8.46
CA ALA A 92 -2.75 8.83 9.53
C ALA A 92 -1.39 9.34 9.02
N GLU A 93 -0.92 10.44 9.58
CA GLU A 93 0.42 10.97 9.32
C GLU A 93 1.48 9.99 9.84
N SER A 94 2.56 9.83 9.08
CA SER A 94 3.73 9.16 9.63
C SER A 94 4.38 10.10 10.65
N MET A 95 4.83 9.59 11.81
CA MET A 95 5.58 10.38 12.80
C MET A 95 6.87 11.01 12.21
N TYR A 96 7.28 10.60 11.01
CA TYR A 96 8.46 11.09 10.30
C TYR A 96 8.13 12.08 9.18
N ASP A 97 6.85 12.42 8.95
CA ASP A 97 6.43 13.37 7.90
C ASP A 97 6.58 14.84 8.34
N THR A 98 6.97 15.08 9.60
CA THR A 98 7.12 16.42 10.22
C THR A 98 8.55 16.95 10.32
N VAL A 99 9.52 16.34 9.62
CA VAL A 99 10.93 16.80 9.58
C VAL A 99 11.39 17.24 8.21
#